data_AF-A0A969XWT9-F1
#
_entry.id   AF-A0A969XWT9-F1
#
_cell.length_a   1.000
_cell.length_b   1.000
_cell.length_c   1.000
_cell.angle_alpha   90.00
_cell.angle_beta   90.00
_cell.angle_gamma   90.00
#
_symmetry.space_group_name_H-M   'P 1'
#
loop_
_entity.id
_entity.type
_entity.pdbx_description
1 polymer ?
#
loop_
_entity_poly.entity_id
_entity_poly.type
_entity_poly.pdbx_seq_one_letter_code
_entity_poly.pdbx_strand_id
1 'polypeptide(L)'
;MRKLTVCMLAGTLGVLIAAGMAQADLSWSFAQDTLAARATFGIEGTMLRVTLTNTSSFPVVRPEEVLTGVYFQMPNVTLTPVRAVLAGESFVWFPKVGTGVDSSGQIGGEYAYRSDLSGAFGDPSHGISAVGMNNWFGPTDRFPGGDLQPPASPNGIGYGLISYSDNTGNAQVSGKVPLVQNSVTFYLDGMPQGYDLSGILGVKFNYTSDICPY
;
A
#
# COMPACT_ATOMS: atom_id res chain seq x y z
N MET A 1 -3.28 -31.07 -71.70
CA MET A 1 -3.73 -29.87 -70.96
C MET A 1 -3.54 -30.12 -69.47
N ARG A 2 -3.07 -29.09 -68.74
CA ARG A 2 -2.82 -28.94 -67.28
C ARG A 2 -3.77 -29.76 -66.36
N LYS A 3 -3.38 -30.21 -65.16
CA LYS A 3 -2.98 -29.36 -64.00
C LYS A 3 -2.07 -30.10 -63.00
N LEU A 4 -1.05 -29.39 -62.49
CA LEU A 4 -0.34 -29.68 -61.23
C LEU A 4 -1.26 -29.38 -60.03
N THR A 5 -1.12 -30.11 -58.93
CA THR A 5 -1.48 -29.62 -57.59
C THR A 5 -0.50 -30.21 -56.58
N VAL A 6 0.28 -29.31 -55.96
CA VAL A 6 1.10 -29.52 -54.76
C VAL A 6 0.22 -29.16 -53.57
N CYS A 7 0.24 -29.95 -52.49
CA CYS A 7 -0.27 -29.54 -51.19
C CYS A 7 0.81 -29.69 -50.12
N MET A 8 1.13 -28.56 -49.50
CA MET A 8 2.11 -28.36 -48.43
C MET A 8 1.68 -29.07 -47.14
N LEU A 9 2.65 -29.66 -46.43
CA LEU A 9 2.49 -30.00 -45.01
C LEU A 9 2.74 -28.72 -44.19
N ALA A 10 1.70 -28.19 -43.55
CA ALA A 10 1.82 -27.09 -42.60
C ALA A 10 2.22 -27.65 -41.22
N GLY A 11 3.40 -27.29 -40.72
CA GLY A 11 3.80 -27.54 -39.34
C GLY A 11 3.17 -26.51 -38.41
N THR A 12 2.26 -26.94 -37.53
CA THR A 12 1.70 -26.09 -36.48
C THR A 12 2.72 -25.91 -35.35
N LEU A 13 3.21 -24.68 -35.20
CA LEU A 13 3.98 -24.23 -34.04
C LEU A 13 3.02 -24.12 -32.84
N GLY A 14 3.12 -25.06 -31.90
CA GLY A 14 2.35 -25.02 -30.65
C GLY A 14 2.85 -23.89 -29.75
N VAL A 15 2.04 -22.84 -29.59
CA VAL A 15 2.27 -21.80 -28.57
C VAL A 15 1.90 -22.41 -27.22
N LEU A 16 2.91 -22.67 -26.38
CA LEU A 16 2.72 -22.93 -24.95
C LEU A 16 2.33 -21.60 -24.29
N ILE A 17 1.03 -21.38 -24.12
CA ILE A 17 0.54 -20.31 -23.23
C ILE A 17 0.76 -20.84 -21.80
N ALA A 18 1.84 -20.40 -21.16
CA ALA A 18 1.99 -20.58 -19.73
C ALA A 18 0.93 -19.70 -19.04
N ALA A 19 -0.22 -20.28 -18.75
CA ALA A 19 -1.18 -19.66 -17.83
C ALA A 19 -0.50 -19.62 -16.46
N GLY A 20 -0.01 -18.44 -16.05
CA GLY A 20 0.45 -18.23 -14.68
C GLY A 20 -0.71 -18.57 -13.74
N MET A 21 -0.49 -19.49 -12.80
CA MET A 21 -1.49 -19.82 -11.81
C MET A 21 -1.79 -18.56 -11.00
N ALA A 22 -3.06 -18.16 -10.93
CA ALA A 22 -3.48 -17.05 -10.09
C ALA A 22 -3.20 -17.43 -8.63
N GLN A 23 -2.30 -16.69 -7.98
CA GLN A 23 -2.00 -16.89 -6.58
C GLN A 23 -3.04 -16.16 -5.72
N ALA A 24 -3.47 -16.78 -4.62
CA ALA A 24 -4.34 -16.12 -3.67
C ALA A 24 -3.61 -14.97 -2.97
N ASP A 25 -4.37 -13.93 -2.62
CA ASP A 25 -3.86 -12.84 -1.80
C ASP A 25 -3.47 -13.35 -0.40
N LEU A 26 -2.37 -12.83 0.14
CA LEU A 26 -1.89 -13.11 1.48
C LEU A 26 -2.29 -11.99 2.43
N SER A 27 -2.95 -12.31 3.55
CA SER A 27 -3.37 -11.31 4.53
C SER A 27 -2.71 -11.52 5.90
N TRP A 28 -2.30 -10.41 6.51
CA TRP A 28 -1.82 -10.30 7.87
C TRP A 28 -2.72 -9.35 8.64
N SER A 29 -3.06 -9.69 9.89
CA SER A 29 -3.95 -8.86 10.73
C SER A 29 -3.34 -8.62 12.10
N PHE A 30 -3.64 -7.45 12.65
CA PHE A 30 -3.29 -7.00 14.00
C PHE A 30 -4.56 -6.60 14.73
N ALA A 31 -4.65 -6.93 16.03
CA ALA A 31 -5.66 -6.37 16.92
C ALA A 31 -5.10 -6.30 18.35
N GLN A 32 -5.26 -5.14 18.99
CA GLN A 32 -4.93 -4.90 20.39
C GLN A 32 -5.80 -3.76 20.91
N ASP A 33 -6.51 -3.98 22.01
CA ASP A 33 -7.43 -3.01 22.60
C ASP A 33 -8.40 -2.43 21.56
N THR A 34 -8.29 -1.14 21.26
CA THR A 34 -9.10 -0.42 20.26
C THR A 34 -8.45 -0.32 18.89
N LEU A 35 -7.23 -0.83 18.73
CA LEU A 35 -6.46 -0.77 17.49
C LEU A 35 -6.63 -2.08 16.72
N ALA A 36 -6.93 -2.00 15.43
CA ALA A 36 -6.92 -3.17 14.56
C ALA A 36 -6.57 -2.78 13.12
N ALA A 37 -5.73 -3.58 12.49
CA ALA A 37 -5.25 -3.35 11.13
C ALA A 37 -5.16 -4.64 10.34
N ARG A 38 -5.18 -4.51 9.02
CA ARG A 38 -4.92 -5.60 8.08
C ARG A 38 -4.09 -5.11 6.91
N ALA A 39 -3.11 -5.91 6.51
CA ALA A 39 -2.36 -5.74 5.28
C ALA A 39 -2.65 -6.95 4.38
N THR A 40 -3.09 -6.69 3.15
CA THR A 40 -3.33 -7.72 2.14
C THR A 40 -2.39 -7.52 0.97
N PHE A 41 -1.64 -8.56 0.63
CA PHE A 41 -0.66 -8.60 -0.43
C PHE A 41 -1.21 -9.42 -1.59
N GLY A 42 -1.09 -8.90 -2.80
CA GLY A 42 -1.49 -9.58 -4.03
C GLY A 42 -0.51 -9.24 -5.16
N ILE A 43 -0.54 -10.01 -6.25
CA ILE A 43 0.25 -9.73 -7.44
C ILE A 43 -0.70 -9.43 -8.60
N GLU A 44 -0.44 -8.32 -9.30
CA GLU A 44 -1.15 -7.93 -10.52
C GLU A 44 -0.12 -7.64 -11.63
N GLY A 45 0.06 -8.61 -12.53
CA GLY A 45 1.15 -8.54 -13.52
C GLY A 45 2.51 -8.55 -12.82
N THR A 46 3.26 -7.46 -12.94
CA THR A 46 4.56 -7.23 -12.28
C THR A 46 4.44 -6.37 -11.01
N MET A 47 3.23 -5.99 -10.61
CA MET A 47 3.00 -5.14 -9.45
C MET A 47 2.67 -5.96 -8.21
N LEU A 48 3.37 -5.67 -7.11
CA LEU A 48 2.90 -5.98 -5.77
C LEU A 48 1.80 -4.98 -5.41
N ARG A 49 0.60 -5.51 -5.16
CA ARG A 49 -0.53 -4.77 -4.59
C ARG A 49 -0.52 -4.94 -3.08
N VAL A 50 -0.41 -3.86 -2.34
CA VAL A 50 -0.50 -3.85 -0.87
C VAL A 50 -1.71 -3.04 -0.45
N THR A 51 -2.71 -3.67 0.15
CA THR A 51 -3.89 -2.98 0.70
C THR A 51 -3.75 -2.90 2.21
N LEU A 52 -3.61 -1.68 2.73
CA LEU A 52 -3.59 -1.41 4.17
C LEU A 52 -5.00 -0.96 4.59
N THR A 53 -5.53 -1.58 5.64
CA THR A 53 -6.88 -1.30 6.16
C THR A 53 -6.82 -1.11 7.67
N ASN A 54 -7.46 -0.07 8.19
CA ASN A 54 -7.80 0.03 9.61
C ASN A 54 -9.11 -0.73 9.84
N THR A 55 -9.00 -1.90 10.47
CA THR A 55 -10.13 -2.81 10.71
C THR A 55 -10.77 -2.62 12.08
N SER A 56 -10.38 -1.58 12.83
CA SER A 56 -10.98 -1.29 14.12
C SER A 56 -12.47 -0.97 13.97
N SER A 57 -13.25 -1.36 14.97
CA SER A 57 -14.65 -0.92 15.13
C SER A 57 -14.79 0.29 16.05
N PHE A 58 -13.68 0.82 16.56
CA PHE A 58 -13.65 1.93 17.51
C PHE A 58 -13.29 3.24 16.80
N PRO A 59 -13.87 4.38 17.22
CA PRO A 59 -13.47 5.67 16.70
C PRO A 59 -12.03 5.99 17.11
N VAL A 60 -11.30 6.68 16.24
CA VAL A 60 -9.97 7.20 16.56
C VAL A 60 -10.16 8.48 17.35
N VAL A 61 -9.74 8.47 18.62
CA VAL A 61 -9.90 9.58 19.56
C VAL A 61 -8.60 10.29 19.87
N ARG A 62 -7.45 9.67 19.56
CA ARG A 62 -6.13 10.24 19.80
C ARG A 62 -5.22 10.04 18.58
N PRO A 63 -4.23 10.94 18.35
CA PRO A 63 -3.32 10.80 17.24
C PRO A 63 -2.67 9.42 17.16
N GLU A 64 -2.17 8.88 18.28
CA GLU A 64 -1.53 7.55 18.43
C GLU A 64 -2.39 6.35 18.02
N GLU A 65 -3.66 6.56 17.66
CA GLU A 65 -4.56 5.51 17.18
C GLU A 65 -4.77 5.57 15.65
N VAL A 66 -4.12 6.53 14.97
CA VAL A 66 -4.11 6.62 13.51
C VAL A 66 -3.11 5.62 12.94
N LEU A 67 -3.59 4.72 12.07
CA LEU A 67 -2.75 3.75 11.37
C LEU A 67 -2.00 4.45 10.24
N THR A 68 -0.67 4.49 10.31
CA THR A 68 0.16 5.31 9.42
C THR A 68 1.06 4.50 8.49
N GLY A 69 1.26 3.21 8.74
CA GLY A 69 2.13 2.41 7.89
C GLY A 69 2.08 0.91 8.11
N VAL A 70 2.76 0.22 7.20
CA VAL A 70 3.00 -1.24 7.24
C VAL A 70 4.44 -1.53 6.85
N TYR A 71 5.07 -2.46 7.55
CA TYR A 71 6.46 -2.86 7.39
C TYR A 71 6.51 -4.36 7.29
N PHE A 72 7.39 -4.91 6.46
CA PHE A 72 7.42 -6.33 6.20
C PHE A 72 8.80 -6.76 5.71
N GLN A 73 9.06 -8.06 5.85
CA GLN A 73 10.23 -8.71 5.29
C GLN A 73 9.84 -9.37 3.98
N MET A 74 10.70 -9.19 2.98
CA MET A 74 10.58 -9.81 1.68
C MET A 74 12.00 -9.99 1.09
N PRO A 75 12.40 -11.21 0.70
CA PRO A 75 13.76 -11.47 0.24
C PRO A 75 14.00 -11.00 -1.21
N ASN A 76 15.09 -10.26 -1.44
CA ASN A 76 15.74 -10.08 -2.73
C ASN A 76 14.85 -9.57 -3.89
N VAL A 77 13.91 -8.65 -3.61
CA VAL A 77 13.11 -7.99 -4.64
C VAL A 77 13.31 -6.49 -4.58
N THR A 78 13.66 -5.88 -5.71
CA THR A 78 13.69 -4.43 -5.88
C THR A 78 12.34 -3.98 -6.39
N LEU A 79 11.63 -3.17 -5.62
CA LEU A 79 10.36 -2.59 -6.04
C LEU A 79 10.45 -1.09 -6.23
N THR A 80 9.64 -0.56 -7.13
CA THR A 80 9.51 0.88 -7.39
C THR A 80 8.07 1.33 -7.10
N PRO A 81 7.85 2.41 -6.32
CA PRO A 81 6.51 2.93 -6.06
C PRO A 81 5.88 3.49 -7.35
N VAL A 82 4.68 3.02 -7.68
CA VAL A 82 3.94 3.45 -8.88
C VAL A 82 2.79 4.37 -8.52
N ARG A 83 1.95 3.95 -7.56
CA ARG A 83 0.77 4.72 -7.13
C ARG A 83 0.27 4.30 -5.75
N ALA A 84 -0.40 5.21 -5.07
CA ALA A 84 -1.22 4.94 -3.90
C ALA A 84 -2.61 5.53 -4.12
N VAL A 85 -3.65 4.72 -3.94
CA VAL A 85 -5.04 5.11 -4.18
C VAL A 85 -5.94 4.70 -3.03
N LEU A 86 -6.99 5.49 -2.79
CA LEU A 86 -8.09 5.09 -1.91
C LEU A 86 -8.68 3.75 -2.36
N ALA A 87 -8.96 2.85 -1.41
CA ALA A 87 -9.48 1.52 -1.70
C ALA A 87 -11.01 1.45 -1.48
N GLY A 88 -11.74 0.87 -2.43
CA GLY A 88 -13.19 0.65 -2.29
C GLY A 88 -13.95 1.95 -2.02
N GLU A 89 -14.79 1.95 -0.97
CA GLU A 89 -15.60 3.11 -0.55
C GLU A 89 -14.83 4.09 0.36
N SER A 90 -13.51 3.98 0.45
CA SER A 90 -12.68 4.90 1.23
C SER A 90 -12.70 6.33 0.68
N PHE A 91 -12.64 7.30 1.59
CA PHE A 91 -12.58 8.72 1.25
C PHE A 91 -11.71 9.48 2.27
N VAL A 92 -11.38 10.72 1.92
CA VAL A 92 -10.57 11.60 2.76
C VAL A 92 -11.45 12.55 3.53
N TRP A 93 -11.35 12.49 4.86
CA TRP A 93 -11.89 13.50 5.77
C TRP A 93 -10.99 14.73 5.80
N PHE A 94 -11.59 15.91 5.97
CA PHE A 94 -10.89 17.20 6.12
C PHE A 94 -9.84 17.49 5.03
N PRO A 95 -10.14 17.28 3.73
CA PRO A 95 -9.17 17.60 2.68
C PRO A 95 -8.85 19.09 2.73
N LYS A 96 -7.58 19.43 2.47
CA LYS A 96 -7.19 20.83 2.34
C LYS A 96 -7.86 21.43 1.10
N VAL A 97 -8.30 22.69 1.24
CA VAL A 97 -8.96 23.42 0.16
C VAL A 97 -7.99 23.57 -1.01
N GLY A 98 -8.44 23.18 -2.21
CA GLY A 98 -7.66 23.27 -3.44
C GLY A 98 -6.65 22.14 -3.66
N THR A 99 -6.54 21.19 -2.73
CA THR A 99 -5.63 20.03 -2.84
C THR A 99 -6.39 18.70 -2.65
N GLY A 100 -7.69 18.70 -2.97
CA GLY A 100 -8.56 17.55 -2.83
C GLY A 100 -8.11 16.36 -3.69
N VAL A 101 -8.49 15.16 -3.26
CA VAL A 101 -8.28 13.94 -4.02
C VAL A 101 -9.11 14.00 -5.30
N ASP A 102 -8.49 13.72 -6.44
CA ASP A 102 -9.19 13.68 -7.73
C ASP A 102 -10.10 12.45 -7.85
N SER A 103 -10.83 12.34 -8.96
CA SER A 103 -11.73 11.21 -9.21
C SER A 103 -11.01 9.87 -9.33
N SER A 104 -9.68 9.85 -9.46
CA SER A 104 -8.90 8.61 -9.50
C SER A 104 -8.51 8.10 -8.11
N GLY A 105 -8.79 8.88 -7.05
CA GLY A 105 -8.50 8.48 -5.68
C GLY A 105 -7.01 8.55 -5.33
N GLN A 106 -6.18 9.18 -6.16
CA GLN A 106 -4.72 9.18 -6.00
C GLN A 106 -4.26 10.04 -4.84
N ILE A 107 -3.49 9.42 -3.95
CA ILE A 107 -2.91 10.04 -2.75
C ILE A 107 -1.41 9.69 -2.61
N GLY A 108 -0.76 9.30 -3.72
CA GLY A 108 0.63 8.86 -3.74
C GLY A 108 1.61 9.84 -3.10
N GLY A 109 1.41 11.14 -3.30
CA GLY A 109 2.28 12.15 -2.71
C GLY A 109 2.25 12.19 -1.18
N GLU A 110 1.33 11.49 -0.52
CA GLU A 110 1.16 11.52 0.94
C GLU A 110 1.77 10.28 1.62
N TYR A 111 2.27 9.33 0.83
CA TYR A 111 2.93 8.13 1.31
C TYR A 111 4.31 7.98 0.72
N ALA A 112 5.18 7.31 1.46
CA ALA A 112 6.50 6.91 1.04
C ALA A 112 6.70 5.40 1.12
N TYR A 113 7.65 4.91 0.34
CA TYR A 113 8.09 3.52 0.30
C TYR A 113 9.62 3.44 0.36
N ARG A 114 10.13 2.47 1.13
CA ARG A 114 11.57 2.12 1.20
C ARG A 114 11.76 0.62 1.26
N SER A 115 12.94 0.16 0.80
CA SER A 115 13.31 -1.27 0.69
C SER A 115 14.67 -1.61 1.29
N ASP A 116 15.21 -0.71 2.12
CA ASP A 116 16.52 -0.76 2.76
C ASP A 116 16.38 -0.36 4.24
N LEU A 117 15.36 -0.90 4.90
CA LEU A 117 15.00 -0.58 6.29
C LEU A 117 15.71 -1.45 7.33
N SER A 118 16.84 -2.08 6.96
CA SER A 118 17.58 -2.88 7.93
C SER A 118 18.06 -2.00 9.10
N GLY A 119 17.89 -2.50 10.33
CA GLY A 119 18.16 -1.78 11.57
C GLY A 119 17.05 -0.83 12.03
N ALA A 120 16.00 -0.61 11.23
CA ALA A 120 14.81 0.08 11.70
C ALA A 120 13.92 -0.88 12.49
N PHE A 121 13.41 -0.48 13.65
CA PHE A 121 12.17 -1.01 14.24
C PHE A 121 11.89 -2.52 14.12
N GLY A 122 12.84 -3.34 14.56
CA GLY A 122 12.73 -4.81 14.49
C GLY A 122 12.91 -5.37 13.08
N ASP A 123 13.75 -4.71 12.28
CA ASP A 123 14.45 -5.15 11.07
C ASP A 123 13.54 -5.61 9.90
N PRO A 124 12.54 -4.81 9.48
CA PRO A 124 11.85 -5.07 8.23
C PRO A 124 12.76 -4.75 7.03
N SER A 125 12.58 -5.43 5.91
CA SER A 125 13.29 -5.05 4.68
C SER A 125 12.54 -3.99 3.87
N HIS A 126 11.21 -3.92 3.99
CA HIS A 126 10.36 -2.98 3.27
C HIS A 126 9.39 -2.24 4.20
N GLY A 127 8.97 -1.05 3.79
CA GLY A 127 7.95 -0.29 4.51
C GLY A 127 7.23 0.71 3.63
N ILE A 128 5.96 0.93 3.96
CA ILE A 128 5.09 1.95 3.38
C ILE A 128 4.57 2.80 4.53
N SER A 129 4.70 4.13 4.43
CA SER A 129 4.43 5.03 5.55
C SER A 129 3.92 6.40 5.10
N ALA A 130 2.92 6.93 5.82
CA ALA A 130 2.50 8.34 5.73
C ALA A 130 3.38 9.27 6.59
N VAL A 131 4.18 8.71 7.50
CA VAL A 131 5.04 9.44 8.44
C VAL A 131 6.53 9.21 8.15
N GLY A 132 7.36 10.22 8.44
CA GLY A 132 8.81 10.15 8.23
C GLY A 132 9.56 9.14 9.13
N MET A 133 9.01 8.82 10.31
CA MET A 133 9.59 7.93 11.34
C MET A 133 11.09 8.09 11.53
N ASN A 134 11.56 8.94 12.45
CA ASN A 134 13.00 9.07 12.73
C ASN A 134 13.88 9.27 11.48
N ASN A 135 13.34 9.95 10.46
CA ASN A 135 13.98 10.21 9.16
C ASN A 135 14.24 8.96 8.30
N TRP A 136 13.55 7.85 8.55
CA TRP A 136 13.59 6.69 7.67
C TRP A 136 12.90 6.98 6.34
N PHE A 137 11.83 7.78 6.32
CA PHE A 137 11.15 8.21 5.10
C PHE A 137 11.26 9.72 4.92
N GLY A 138 11.61 10.14 3.71
CA GLY A 138 11.75 11.54 3.34
C GLY A 138 11.11 11.89 2.00
N PRO A 139 11.33 13.13 1.51
CA PRO A 139 10.74 13.62 0.27
C PRO A 139 11.04 12.78 -0.97
N THR A 140 12.19 12.09 -1.01
CA THR A 140 12.64 11.28 -2.15
C THR A 140 11.98 9.91 -2.21
N ASP A 141 11.34 9.48 -1.12
CA ASP A 141 10.79 8.13 -0.98
C ASP A 141 9.30 8.08 -1.34
N ARG A 142 8.71 9.22 -1.70
CA ARG A 142 7.28 9.38 -1.96
C ARG A 142 6.83 8.59 -3.18
N PHE A 143 5.61 8.09 -3.15
CA PHE A 143 4.97 7.60 -4.37
C PHE A 143 4.76 8.77 -5.35
N PRO A 144 4.76 8.50 -6.67
CA PRO A 144 4.33 9.50 -7.64
C PRO A 144 2.94 10.04 -7.30
N GLY A 145 2.78 11.37 -7.35
CA GLY A 145 1.50 12.03 -7.05
C GLY A 145 1.67 13.51 -6.69
N GLY A 146 0.54 14.22 -6.62
CA GLY A 146 0.51 15.61 -6.17
C GLY A 146 0.80 15.74 -4.68
N ASP A 147 1.32 16.90 -4.25
CA ASP A 147 1.38 17.29 -2.85
C ASP A 147 -0.01 17.76 -2.41
N LEU A 148 -0.74 16.88 -1.73
CA LEU A 148 -2.09 17.13 -1.25
C LEU A 148 -2.09 17.78 0.15
N GLN A 149 -1.02 17.58 0.92
CA GLN A 149 -0.79 18.30 2.17
C GLN A 149 0.67 18.79 2.27
N PRO A 150 0.92 20.07 1.90
CA PRO A 150 2.24 20.63 2.02
C PRO A 150 2.79 20.59 3.46
N PRO A 151 4.10 20.35 3.64
CA PRO A 151 5.11 20.16 2.58
C PRO A 151 5.09 18.76 1.96
N ALA A 152 5.63 18.67 0.74
CA ALA A 152 5.77 17.45 -0.07
C ALA A 152 6.74 16.40 0.54
N SER A 153 6.43 15.89 1.72
CA SER A 153 7.20 14.94 2.52
C SER A 153 6.27 14.19 3.47
N PRO A 154 6.53 12.92 3.81
CA PRO A 154 5.84 12.24 4.91
C PRO A 154 5.99 13.06 6.20
N ASN A 155 4.90 13.68 6.67
CA ASN A 155 4.95 14.67 7.75
C ASN A 155 3.72 14.58 8.66
N GLY A 156 3.90 13.94 9.81
CA GLY A 156 2.83 13.73 10.79
C GLY A 156 1.73 12.80 10.28
N ILE A 157 0.61 12.77 10.99
CA ILE A 157 -0.48 11.79 10.77
C ILE A 157 -1.33 12.04 9.51
N GLY A 158 -0.97 13.05 8.69
CA GLY A 158 -1.74 13.39 7.50
C GLY A 158 -1.90 12.18 6.58
N TYR A 159 -3.11 11.98 6.07
CA TYR A 159 -3.54 10.82 5.28
C TYR A 159 -3.43 9.46 6.00
N GLY A 160 -3.09 9.42 7.28
CA GLY A 160 -3.21 8.21 8.08
C GLY A 160 -4.65 7.68 8.12
N LEU A 161 -4.77 6.38 8.39
CA LEU A 161 -6.02 5.63 8.30
C LEU A 161 -6.76 5.63 9.64
N ILE A 162 -8.01 6.08 9.60
CA ILE A 162 -8.99 5.90 10.67
C ILE A 162 -9.96 4.76 10.33
N SER A 163 -10.66 4.24 11.32
CA SER A 163 -11.60 3.13 11.12
C SER A 163 -12.79 3.49 10.24
N TYR A 164 -13.41 2.50 9.60
CA TYR A 164 -14.60 2.70 8.77
C TYR A 164 -15.78 3.29 9.55
N SER A 165 -15.94 2.86 10.81
CA SER A 165 -17.01 3.33 11.70
C SER A 165 -16.75 4.72 12.30
N ASP A 166 -15.57 5.31 12.06
CA ASP A 166 -15.24 6.62 12.59
C ASP A 166 -16.02 7.72 11.88
N ASN A 167 -16.76 8.51 12.65
CA ASN A 167 -17.49 9.69 12.21
C ASN A 167 -16.85 11.01 12.66
N THR A 168 -15.59 10.95 13.14
CA THR A 168 -14.61 12.03 13.38
C THR A 168 -15.06 13.24 14.20
N GLY A 169 -16.00 13.06 15.13
CA GLY A 169 -16.43 14.10 16.08
C GLY A 169 -15.42 14.47 17.20
N ASN A 170 -14.15 14.06 17.11
CA ASN A 170 -13.15 14.29 18.15
C ASN A 170 -12.13 15.38 17.79
N ALA A 171 -12.16 16.50 18.52
CA ALA A 171 -11.32 17.69 18.33
C ALA A 171 -9.79 17.46 18.35
N GLN A 172 -9.30 16.32 18.88
CA GLN A 172 -7.88 16.01 18.90
C GLN A 172 -7.36 15.56 17.52
N VAL A 173 -8.19 14.88 16.73
CA VAL A 173 -7.85 14.34 15.40
C VAL A 173 -8.68 14.93 14.26
N SER A 174 -9.82 15.55 14.56
CA SER A 174 -10.73 16.14 13.56
C SER A 174 -10.28 17.52 13.09
N GLY A 175 -10.41 17.79 11.79
CA GLY A 175 -10.37 19.15 11.22
C GLY A 175 -9.00 19.81 11.11
N LYS A 176 -7.92 19.13 11.51
CA LYS A 176 -6.55 19.70 11.50
C LYS A 176 -5.70 19.20 10.33
N VAL A 177 -5.88 17.95 9.95
CA VAL A 177 -5.13 17.27 8.89
C VAL A 177 -6.09 16.35 8.14
N PRO A 178 -5.87 16.11 6.83
CA PRO A 178 -6.65 15.13 6.09
C PRO A 178 -6.40 13.74 6.65
N LEU A 179 -7.44 12.90 6.74
CA LEU A 179 -7.35 11.51 7.20
C LEU A 179 -8.11 10.60 6.24
N VAL A 180 -7.56 9.42 5.97
CA VAL A 180 -8.21 8.44 5.11
C VAL A 180 -9.12 7.57 5.95
N GLN A 181 -10.40 7.47 5.59
CA GLN A 181 -11.27 6.47 6.19
C GLN A 181 -10.97 5.09 5.58
N ASN A 182 -10.83 4.08 6.44
CA ASN A 182 -10.80 2.67 6.10
C ASN A 182 -9.50 2.15 5.46
N SER A 183 -9.21 2.43 4.18
CA SER A 183 -8.17 1.70 3.45
C SER A 183 -7.53 2.44 2.28
N VAL A 184 -6.26 2.09 2.02
CA VAL A 184 -5.45 2.54 0.88
C VAL A 184 -4.80 1.34 0.20
N THR A 185 -4.74 1.36 -1.13
CA THR A 185 -4.02 0.37 -1.94
C THR A 185 -2.79 1.00 -2.58
N PHE A 186 -1.63 0.38 -2.35
CA PHE A 186 -0.35 0.73 -2.91
C PHE A 186 0.03 -0.25 -4.01
N TYR A 187 0.66 0.27 -5.06
CA TYR A 187 1.17 -0.51 -6.17
C TYR A 187 2.66 -0.25 -6.33
N LEU A 188 3.41 -1.34 -6.27
CA LEU A 188 4.87 -1.37 -6.31
C LEU A 188 5.28 -2.28 -7.47
N ASP A 189 5.94 -1.75 -8.50
CA ASP A 189 6.36 -2.54 -9.66
C ASP A 189 7.71 -3.25 -9.40
N GLY A 190 7.99 -4.30 -10.17
CA GLY A 190 9.25 -5.06 -10.10
C GLY A 190 9.14 -6.47 -9.54
N MET A 191 7.93 -7.01 -9.38
CA MET A 191 7.73 -8.38 -8.91
C MET A 191 8.26 -9.41 -9.91
N PRO A 192 9.09 -10.37 -9.46
CA PRO A 192 9.50 -11.49 -10.30
C PRO A 192 8.30 -12.35 -10.70
N GLN A 193 8.35 -12.91 -11.92
CA GLN A 193 7.36 -13.88 -12.35
C GLN A 193 7.37 -15.11 -11.42
N GLY A 194 6.19 -15.50 -10.94
CA GLY A 194 6.04 -16.67 -10.08
C GLY A 194 6.54 -16.47 -8.64
N TYR A 195 6.73 -15.22 -8.20
CA TYR A 195 7.04 -14.93 -6.81
C TYR A 195 5.95 -15.46 -5.87
N ASP A 196 6.34 -16.25 -4.87
CA ASP A 196 5.42 -16.76 -3.84
C ASP A 196 5.26 -15.73 -2.71
N LEU A 197 4.03 -15.26 -2.50
CA LEU A 197 3.74 -14.26 -1.46
C LEU A 197 3.97 -14.82 -0.06
N SER A 198 4.03 -16.15 0.13
CA SER A 198 4.39 -16.75 1.43
C SER A 198 5.78 -16.34 1.93
N GLY A 199 6.63 -15.81 1.05
CA GLY A 199 7.91 -15.18 1.39
C GLY A 199 7.80 -13.82 2.09
N ILE A 200 6.59 -13.23 2.16
CA ILE A 200 6.33 -12.00 2.93
C ILE A 200 6.07 -12.37 4.38
N LEU A 201 6.96 -11.93 5.27
CA LEU A 201 6.98 -12.29 6.68
C LEU A 201 7.15 -11.05 7.56
N GLY A 202 7.04 -11.23 8.88
CA GLY A 202 7.37 -10.19 9.86
C GLY A 202 6.56 -8.91 9.69
N VAL A 203 5.29 -9.03 9.28
CA VAL A 203 4.44 -7.88 9.00
C VAL A 203 4.12 -7.13 10.29
N LYS A 204 4.41 -5.83 10.31
CA LYS A 204 4.20 -4.91 11.42
C LYS A 204 3.37 -3.72 10.96
N PHE A 205 2.53 -3.22 11.86
CA PHE A 205 1.68 -2.07 11.63
C PHE A 205 2.18 -0.92 12.48
N ASN A 206 2.26 0.27 11.90
CA ASN A 206 2.64 1.46 12.65
C ASN A 206 1.42 2.33 12.92
N TYR A 207 1.20 2.61 14.19
CA TYR A 207 0.41 3.72 14.65
C TYR A 207 1.38 4.83 15.11
N THR A 208 0.96 6.09 15.18
CA THR A 208 1.94 7.17 15.42
C THR A 208 2.61 7.10 16.80
N SER A 209 3.86 7.61 16.84
CA SER A 209 4.95 7.49 17.81
C SER A 209 5.30 6.10 18.34
N ASP A 210 4.36 5.15 18.39
CA ASP A 210 4.59 3.80 18.89
C ASP A 210 4.41 2.76 17.78
N ILE A 211 5.51 2.11 17.44
CA ILE A 211 5.47 0.90 16.63
C ILE A 211 5.06 -0.22 17.56
N CYS A 212 3.91 -0.85 17.30
CA CYS A 212 3.54 -2.08 17.96
C CYS A 212 4.53 -3.19 17.54
N PRO A 213 5.35 -3.73 18.46
CA PRO A 213 6.22 -4.85 18.14
C PRO A 213 5.41 -6.14 18.08
N TYR A 214 5.70 -6.95 17.05
CA TYR A 214 5.52 -8.41 17.06
C TYR A 214 6.89 -9.07 17.03
#